data_AF-A0A2N2PNI0-F1
#
_entry.id   AF-A0A2N2PNI0-F1
#
_cell.length_a   1.000
_cell.length_b   1.000
_cell.length_c   1.000
_cell.angle_alpha   90.00
_cell.angle_beta   90.00
_cell.angle_gamma   90.00
#
_symmetry.space_group_name_H-M   'P 1'
#
loop_
_entity.id
_entity.type
_entity.pdbx_description
1 polymer ?
#
loop_
_entity_poly.entity_id
_entity_poly.type
_entity_poly.pdbx_seq_one_letter_code
_entity_poly.pdbx_strand_id
1 'polypeptide(L)'
;MDTIFSRHFTLEEANGYIPLVQTLFAMWQTIHDALGKPHGAAIKIVKQSGGNFSNGTNGAHTNGHKPSKNDLSSIVKEPIGREEEILVEQTIHTELAKNGIVLQDVRRGLIDFPCIREGREVFLCWELSDGDEIKWFHDLDGGYAGRQPL
;
A
#
# COMPACT_ATOMS: atom_id res chain seq x y z
N MET A 1 -9.12 21.28 28.57
CA MET A 1 -9.05 19.82 28.37
C MET A 1 -7.63 19.56 27.93
N ASP A 2 -6.89 18.76 28.71
CA ASP A 2 -5.56 18.30 28.31
C ASP A 2 -5.76 17.16 27.31
N THR A 3 -5.50 17.43 26.03
CA THR A 3 -5.55 16.42 24.97
C THR A 3 -4.16 15.85 24.73
N ILE A 4 -4.08 14.55 24.44
CA ILE A 4 -2.83 13.84 24.13
C ILE A 4 -2.29 14.31 22.78
N PHE A 5 -3.18 14.51 21.80
CA PHE A 5 -2.81 14.97 20.47
C PHE A 5 -2.99 16.48 20.33
N SER A 6 -2.09 17.11 19.58
CA SER A 6 -2.15 18.54 19.26
C SER A 6 -3.12 18.89 18.13
N ARG A 7 -3.54 17.88 17.36
CA ARG A 7 -4.49 17.98 16.26
C ARG A 7 -5.50 16.86 16.36
N HIS A 8 -6.75 17.18 16.06
CA HIS A 8 -7.86 16.22 15.93
C HIS A 8 -8.56 16.43 14.60
N PHE A 9 -9.08 15.36 14.03
CA PHE A 9 -9.77 15.34 12.76
C PHE A 9 -11.26 15.11 12.96
N THR A 10 -12.06 15.77 12.14
CA THR A 10 -13.42 15.32 11.84
C THR A 10 -13.37 14.10 10.91
N LEU A 11 -14.47 13.34 10.85
CA LEU A 11 -14.60 12.23 9.91
C LEU A 11 -14.46 12.68 8.45
N GLU A 12 -15.01 13.85 8.11
CA GLU A 12 -14.91 14.44 6.77
C GLU A 12 -13.46 14.79 6.39
N GLU A 13 -12.74 15.48 7.28
CA GLU A 13 -11.32 15.79 7.06
C GLU A 13 -10.50 14.52 6.90
N ALA A 14 -10.69 13.53 7.79
CA ALA A 14 -9.96 12.27 7.73
C ALA A 14 -10.25 11.49 6.43
N ASN A 15 -11.52 11.44 5.99
CA ASN A 15 -11.89 10.88 4.68
C ASN A 15 -11.22 11.63 3.52
N GLY A 16 -11.05 12.94 3.62
CA GLY A 16 -10.33 13.75 2.64
C GLY A 16 -8.86 13.34 2.45
N TYR A 17 -8.24 12.69 3.43
CA TYR A 17 -6.87 12.18 3.33
C TYR A 17 -6.78 10.80 2.67
N ILE A 18 -7.87 10.03 2.57
CA ILE A 18 -7.82 8.65 2.07
C ILE A 18 -7.22 8.55 0.65
N PRO A 19 -7.57 9.40 -0.33
CA PRO A 19 -6.96 9.33 -1.66
C PRO A 19 -5.43 9.57 -1.64
N LEU A 20 -4.96 10.47 -0.77
CA LEU A 20 -3.52 10.72 -0.60
C LEU A 20 -2.83 9.51 0.03
N VAL A 21 -3.42 8.94 1.08
CA VAL A 21 -2.90 7.77 1.79
C VAL A 21 -2.83 6.56 0.85
N GLN A 22 -3.89 6.29 0.08
CA GLN A 22 -3.91 5.25 -0.95
C GLN A 22 -2.77 5.44 -1.96
N THR A 23 -2.52 6.67 -2.40
CA THR A 23 -1.42 6.98 -3.33
C THR A 23 -0.05 6.70 -2.71
N LEU A 24 0.17 7.12 -1.46
CA LEU A 24 1.42 6.89 -0.74
C LEU A 24 1.69 5.39 -0.56
N PHE A 25 0.69 4.60 -0.16
CA PHE A 25 0.85 3.16 0.01
C PHE A 25 1.00 2.42 -1.32
N ALA A 26 0.31 2.82 -2.38
CA ALA A 26 0.51 2.22 -3.71
C ALA A 26 1.94 2.45 -4.24
N MET A 27 2.49 3.65 -4.02
CA MET A 27 3.88 3.96 -4.35
C MET A 27 4.84 3.11 -3.51
N TRP A 28 4.61 3.00 -2.21
CA TRP A 28 5.40 2.14 -1.33
C TRP A 28 5.38 0.68 -1.76
N GLN A 29 4.19 0.12 -2.03
CA GLN A 29 4.04 -1.26 -2.48
C GLN A 29 4.79 -1.50 -3.80
N THR A 30 4.72 -0.57 -4.74
CA THR A 30 5.45 -0.66 -6.02
C THR A 30 6.96 -0.74 -5.79
N ILE A 31 7.49 0.09 -4.88
CA ILE A 31 8.90 0.07 -4.53
C ILE A 31 9.21 -1.24 -3.80
N HIS A 32 8.52 -1.55 -2.70
CA HIS A 32 8.70 -2.76 -1.91
C HIS A 32 8.67 -4.04 -2.75
N ASP A 33 7.73 -4.18 -3.69
CA ASP A 33 7.65 -5.34 -4.59
C ASP A 33 8.82 -5.41 -5.59
N ALA A 34 9.36 -4.26 -5.99
CA ALA A 34 10.56 -4.21 -6.82
C ALA A 34 11.81 -4.63 -6.03
N LEU A 35 11.87 -4.34 -4.72
CA LEU A 35 13.01 -4.67 -3.84
C LEU A 35 12.93 -6.09 -3.26
N GLY A 36 11.71 -6.53 -2.97
CA GLY A 36 11.39 -7.82 -2.36
C GLY A 36 11.50 -9.00 -3.32
N LYS A 37 11.75 -8.76 -4.61
CA LYS A 37 12.12 -9.83 -5.55
C LYS A 37 13.57 -10.22 -5.28
N PRO A 38 13.86 -11.40 -4.70
CA PRO A 38 15.21 -11.91 -4.74
C PRO A 38 15.60 -12.02 -6.22
N HIS A 39 16.80 -11.52 -6.55
CA HIS A 39 17.48 -11.82 -7.80
C HIS A 39 17.51 -13.36 -7.96
N GLY A 40 16.49 -13.95 -8.59
CA GLY A 40 16.35 -15.41 -8.72
C GLY A 40 14.95 -16.03 -8.54
N ALA A 41 13.91 -15.30 -8.12
CA ALA A 41 12.55 -15.85 -8.15
C ALA A 41 11.97 -15.79 -9.58
N ALA A 42 12.05 -16.92 -10.29
CA ALA A 42 11.42 -17.10 -11.60
C ALA A 42 9.96 -16.62 -11.55
N ILE A 43 9.61 -15.71 -12.46
CA ILE A 43 8.21 -15.38 -12.76
C ILE A 43 7.51 -16.68 -13.13
N LYS A 44 6.78 -17.28 -12.19
CA LYS A 44 5.78 -18.30 -12.53
C LYS A 44 4.64 -17.55 -13.22
N ILE A 45 4.69 -17.51 -14.54
CA ILE A 45 3.53 -17.21 -15.37
C ILE A 45 2.46 -18.23 -14.96
N VAL A 46 1.40 -17.74 -14.32
CA VAL A 46 0.20 -18.52 -14.04
C VAL A 46 -0.33 -19.06 -15.37
N LYS A 47 -0.16 -20.37 -15.59
CA LYS A 47 -1.00 -21.15 -16.49
C LYS A 47 -2.24 -21.56 -15.69
N GLN A 48 -3.34 -20.87 -15.93
CA GLN A 48 -4.71 -21.31 -15.64
C GLN A 48 -5.51 -20.95 -16.90
N SER A 49 -6.23 -21.81 -17.59
CA SER A 49 -6.67 -23.18 -17.30
C SER A 49 -7.01 -23.87 -18.62
N GLY A 50 -6.95 -25.19 -18.63
CA GLY A 50 -7.26 -26.01 -19.79
C GLY A 50 -8.74 -25.99 -20.18
N GLY A 51 -8.96 -26.00 -21.49
CA GLY A 51 -10.14 -26.54 -22.15
C GLY A 51 -9.67 -27.35 -23.36
N ASN A 52 -9.81 -28.67 -23.29
CA ASN A 52 -9.54 -29.60 -24.39
C ASN A 52 -10.53 -29.39 -25.54
N PHE A 53 -10.07 -29.30 -26.79
CA PHE A 53 -10.66 -29.96 -27.96
C PHE A 53 -9.63 -30.02 -29.11
N SER A 54 -9.73 -31.09 -29.90
CA SER A 54 -8.64 -31.76 -30.63
C SER A 54 -8.29 -31.21 -32.02
N ASN A 55 -7.12 -31.69 -32.49
CA ASN A 55 -6.78 -32.15 -33.86
C ASN A 55 -6.03 -31.17 -34.78
N GLY A 56 -4.87 -31.59 -35.31
CA GLY A 56 -4.22 -30.94 -36.47
C GLY A 56 -2.69 -30.94 -36.48
N THR A 57 -2.12 -31.50 -37.53
CA THR A 57 -0.70 -31.83 -37.78
C THR A 57 0.20 -30.69 -38.29
N ASN A 58 1.52 -30.90 -38.16
CA ASN A 58 2.66 -30.48 -39.00
C ASN A 58 3.13 -29.00 -39.04
N GLY A 59 4.36 -28.81 -38.55
CA GLY A 59 5.49 -28.18 -39.24
C GLY A 59 5.47 -26.66 -39.52
N ALA A 60 6.47 -25.93 -39.00
CA ALA A 60 7.21 -24.91 -39.74
C ALA A 60 8.25 -24.21 -38.86
N HIS A 61 9.50 -24.24 -39.32
CA HIS A 61 10.56 -23.34 -38.92
C HIS A 61 10.19 -21.90 -39.29
N THR A 62 10.26 -20.95 -38.35
CA THR A 62 10.59 -19.56 -38.68
C THR A 62 11.41 -18.90 -37.57
N ASN A 63 12.46 -18.18 -37.99
CA ASN A 63 13.25 -17.28 -37.14
C ASN A 63 12.45 -15.99 -36.92
N GLY A 64 11.85 -15.85 -35.74
CA GLY A 64 11.16 -14.64 -35.31
C GLY A 64 12.10 -13.71 -34.55
N HIS A 65 12.55 -12.66 -35.24
CA HIS A 65 13.21 -11.48 -34.69
C HIS A 65 12.47 -10.99 -33.43
N LYS A 66 13.14 -10.96 -32.27
CA LYS A 66 12.56 -10.44 -31.01
C LYS A 66 12.19 -8.95 -31.20
N PRO A 67 11.04 -8.50 -30.67
CA PRO A 67 10.66 -7.10 -30.74
C PRO A 67 11.55 -6.28 -29.80
N SER A 68 12.27 -5.31 -30.36
CA SER A 68 12.75 -4.15 -29.63
C SER A 68 11.58 -3.20 -29.42
N LYS A 69 11.20 -2.99 -28.16
CA LYS A 69 10.37 -1.87 -27.72
C LYS A 69 10.98 -1.34 -26.43
N ASN A 70 11.74 -0.26 -26.58
CA ASN A 70 12.14 0.68 -25.54
C ASN A 70 12.63 0.09 -24.21
N ASP A 71 13.95 0.01 -24.13
CA ASP A 71 14.80 -0.02 -22.93
C ASP A 71 14.43 1.03 -21.86
N LEU A 72 13.32 0.82 -21.15
CA LEU A 72 13.06 1.50 -19.87
C LEU A 72 13.65 0.72 -18.68
N SER A 73 14.04 -0.54 -18.89
CA SER A 73 14.75 -1.36 -17.89
C SER A 73 16.19 -0.88 -17.60
N SER A 74 16.73 -0.01 -18.45
CA SER A 74 18.13 0.43 -18.40
C SER A 74 18.37 1.64 -17.51
N ILE A 75 17.31 2.27 -16.98
CA ILE A 75 17.40 3.44 -16.09
C ILE A 75 17.48 3.03 -14.61
N VAL A 76 17.03 1.82 -14.26
CA VAL A 76 17.16 1.21 -12.93
C VAL A 76 18.24 0.11 -12.98
N LYS A 77 19.51 0.50 -13.11
CA LYS A 77 20.66 -0.43 -13.13
C LYS A 77 21.14 -0.86 -11.76
N GLU A 78 20.88 -0.04 -10.74
CA GLU A 78 21.27 -0.36 -9.37
C GLU A 78 20.09 -1.06 -8.68
N PRO A 79 20.30 -2.21 -8.03
CA PRO A 79 19.31 -2.71 -7.09
C PRO A 79 19.17 -1.64 -6.01
N ILE A 80 18.01 -1.01 -5.97
CA ILE A 80 17.60 -0.20 -4.82
C ILE A 80 17.79 -1.11 -3.59
N GLY A 81 18.73 -0.76 -2.72
CA GLY A 81 19.13 -1.54 -1.56
C GLY A 81 18.08 -1.53 -0.46
N ARG A 82 18.37 -2.24 0.64
CA ARG A 82 17.53 -2.25 1.85
C ARG A 82 17.44 -0.84 2.45
N GLU A 83 18.47 -0.04 2.25
CA GLU A 83 18.60 1.34 2.70
C GLU A 83 17.52 2.25 2.10
N GLU A 84 17.20 2.07 0.82
CA GLU A 84 16.17 2.85 0.15
C GLU A 84 14.74 2.43 0.56
N GLU A 85 14.51 1.17 0.90
CA GLU A 85 13.24 0.73 1.49
C GLU A 85 12.94 1.48 2.79
N ILE A 86 13.94 1.54 3.67
CA ILE A 86 13.88 2.24 4.95
C ILE A 86 13.61 3.74 4.71
N LEU A 87 14.27 4.33 3.72
CA LEU A 87 14.09 5.75 3.41
C LEU A 87 12.66 6.06 2.94
N VAL A 88 12.06 5.19 2.12
CA VAL A 88 10.70 5.38 1.62
C VAL A 88 9.68 5.25 2.75
N GLU A 89 9.83 4.23 3.61
CA GLU A 89 8.97 4.08 4.79
C GLU A 89 9.08 5.30 5.72
N GLN A 90 10.30 5.75 6.01
CA GLN A 90 10.54 6.96 6.81
C GLN A 90 9.93 8.21 6.19
N THR A 91 9.96 8.32 4.86
CA THR A 91 9.33 9.42 4.12
C THR A 91 7.82 9.40 4.32
N ILE A 92 7.17 8.24 4.17
CA ILE A 92 5.72 8.09 4.37
C ILE A 92 5.34 8.42 5.81
N HIS A 93 6.06 7.86 6.78
CA HIS A 93 5.84 8.16 8.20
C HIS A 93 5.94 9.66 8.46
N THR A 94 6.97 10.32 7.92
CA THR A 94 7.19 11.76 8.09
C THR A 94 6.06 12.59 7.45
N GLU A 95 5.63 12.25 6.24
CA GLU A 95 4.55 12.95 5.55
C GLU A 95 3.21 12.81 6.28
N LEU A 96 2.89 11.62 6.79
CA LEU A 96 1.68 11.40 7.59
C LEU A 96 1.75 12.14 8.93
N ALA A 97 2.87 12.03 9.64
CA ALA A 97 3.06 12.67 10.94
C ALA A 97 3.00 14.20 10.86
N LYS A 98 3.53 14.81 9.79
CA LYS A 98 3.40 16.26 9.54
C LYS A 98 1.96 16.73 9.45
N ASN A 99 1.05 15.86 8.99
CA ASN A 99 -0.37 16.14 8.92
C ASN A 99 -1.10 15.78 10.23
N GLY A 100 -0.43 15.20 11.22
CA GLY A 100 -1.03 14.69 12.45
C GLY A 100 -1.66 13.30 12.32
N ILE A 101 -1.37 12.59 11.23
CA ILE A 101 -1.84 11.23 10.98
C ILE A 101 -0.82 10.25 11.57
N VAL A 102 -1.29 9.25 12.29
CA VAL A 102 -0.45 8.25 12.94
C VAL A 102 -0.35 7.01 12.04
N LEU A 103 0.85 6.69 11.59
CA LEU A 103 1.12 5.44 10.87
C LEU A 103 1.29 4.30 11.87
N GLN A 104 0.44 3.27 11.79
CA GLN A 104 0.51 2.09 12.66
C GLN A 104 1.26 0.94 12.00
N ASP A 105 0.94 0.63 10.74
CA ASP A 105 1.58 -0.45 9.98
C ASP A 105 1.57 -0.11 8.48
N VAL A 106 2.75 0.20 7.94
CA VAL A 106 2.92 0.52 6.51
C VAL A 106 2.59 -0.65 5.60
N ARG A 107 2.84 -1.89 6.03
CA ARG A 107 2.69 -3.09 5.20
C ARG A 107 1.21 -3.42 5.00
N ARG A 108 0.40 -3.16 6.03
CA ARG A 108 -1.06 -3.28 5.99
C ARG A 108 -1.75 -2.06 5.40
N GLY A 109 -1.04 -0.92 5.37
CA GLY A 109 -1.64 0.38 5.09
C GLY A 109 -2.58 0.83 6.21
N LEU A 110 -2.21 0.56 7.46
CA LEU A 110 -2.98 0.87 8.65
C LEU A 110 -2.55 2.22 9.23
N ILE A 111 -3.51 3.13 9.35
CA ILE A 111 -3.31 4.46 9.92
C ILE A 111 -4.44 4.83 10.89
N ASP A 112 -4.12 5.73 11.81
CA ASP A 112 -5.06 6.30 12.75
C ASP A 112 -5.08 7.83 12.66
N PHE A 113 -6.27 8.41 12.75
CA PHE A 113 -6.48 9.85 12.88
C PHE A 113 -6.98 10.17 14.28
N PRO A 114 -6.26 10.96 15.09
CA PRO A 114 -6.78 11.44 16.36
C PRO A 114 -8.10 12.20 16.16
N CYS A 115 -9.12 11.92 16.95
CA CYS A 115 -10.45 12.51 16.81
C CYS A 115 -11.07 12.74 18.18
N ILE A 116 -11.96 13.73 18.29
CA ILE A 116 -12.82 13.91 19.46
C ILE A 116 -14.21 13.36 19.13
N ARG A 117 -14.61 12.29 19.81
CA ARG A 117 -15.97 11.72 19.73
C ARG A 117 -16.60 11.77 21.12
N GLU A 118 -17.78 12.40 21.21
CA GLU A 118 -18.52 12.54 22.47
C GLU A 118 -17.69 13.15 23.63
N GLY A 119 -16.79 14.08 23.29
CA GLY A 119 -15.92 14.74 24.27
C GLY A 119 -14.73 13.91 24.76
N ARG A 120 -14.47 12.73 24.16
CA ARG A 120 -13.31 11.87 24.43
C ARG A 120 -12.40 11.78 23.22
N GLU A 121 -11.09 11.69 23.47
CA GLU A 121 -10.13 11.37 22.42
C GLU A 121 -10.23 9.89 22.03
N VAL A 122 -10.34 9.65 20.73
CA VAL A 122 -10.37 8.34 20.09
C VAL A 122 -9.52 8.40 18.82
N PHE A 123 -9.32 7.26 18.19
CA PHE A 123 -8.74 7.18 16.86
C PHE A 123 -9.79 6.76 15.85
N LEU A 124 -9.88 7.50 14.74
CA LEU A 124 -10.51 6.99 13.52
C LEU A 124 -9.49 6.09 12.82
N CYS A 125 -9.85 4.84 12.59
CA CYS A 125 -8.92 3.80 12.17
C CYS A 125 -9.25 3.37 10.74
N TRP A 126 -8.26 3.38 9.86
CA TRP A 126 -8.43 2.98 8.46
C TRP A 126 -7.30 2.07 8.02
N GLU A 127 -7.67 0.98 7.35
CA GLU A 127 -6.75 0.08 6.67
C GLU A 127 -7.06 0.08 5.16
N LEU A 128 -6.05 -0.19 4.32
CA LEU A 128 -6.19 -0.21 2.87
C LEU A 128 -7.35 -1.10 2.37
N SER A 129 -7.68 -2.18 3.10
CA SER A 129 -8.80 -3.07 2.79
C SER A 129 -10.18 -2.51 3.11
N ASP A 130 -10.30 -1.42 3.88
CA ASP A 130 -11.56 -0.79 4.25
C ASP A 130 -12.21 -0.01 3.09
N GLY A 131 -11.44 0.30 2.04
CA GLY A 131 -11.87 0.99 0.83
C GLY A 131 -11.67 2.50 0.88
N ASP A 132 -12.59 3.26 0.31
CA ASP A 132 -12.42 4.70 0.07
C ASP A 132 -12.83 5.60 1.24
N GLU A 133 -13.33 5.01 2.33
CA GLU A 133 -13.95 5.73 3.43
C GLU A 133 -13.71 5.02 4.77
N ILE A 134 -13.53 5.84 5.81
CA ILE A 134 -13.32 5.40 7.18
C ILE A 134 -14.64 4.95 7.77
N LYS A 135 -14.67 3.72 8.28
CA LYS A 135 -15.85 3.07 8.88
C LYS A 135 -15.65 2.68 10.33
N TRP A 136 -14.42 2.82 10.84
CA TRP A 136 -14.04 2.29 12.15
C TRP A 136 -13.40 3.37 13.01
N PHE A 137 -13.63 3.28 14.31
CA PHE A 137 -12.89 4.01 15.33
C PHE A 137 -12.50 3.07 16.48
N HIS A 138 -11.55 3.44 17.32
CA HIS A 138 -11.29 2.75 18.58
C HIS A 138 -10.84 3.73 19.66
N ASP A 139 -11.03 3.37 20.93
CA ASP A 139 -10.46 4.11 22.06
C ASP A 139 -8.91 4.04 22.02
N LEU A 140 -8.24 4.98 22.69
CA LEU A 140 -6.77 5.11 22.62
C LEU A 140 -6.00 3.88 23.12
N ASP A 141 -6.62 3.08 23.99
CA ASP A 141 -6.09 1.86 24.60
C ASP A 141 -6.57 0.57 23.90
N GLY A 142 -7.57 0.66 23.02
CA GLY A 142 -8.17 -0.52 22.37
C GLY A 142 -7.39 -1.04 21.15
N GLY A 143 -6.67 -0.15 20.45
CA GLY A 143 -5.97 -0.47 19.20
C GLY A 143 -6.86 -1.09 18.12
N TYR A 144 -6.24 -1.74 17.12
CA TYR A 144 -6.96 -2.36 15.99
C TYR A 144 -8.02 -3.40 16.42
N ALA A 145 -7.75 -4.19 17.46
CA ALA A 145 -8.68 -5.21 17.96
C ALA A 145 -9.93 -4.60 18.62
N GLY A 146 -9.84 -3.36 19.07
CA GLY A 146 -10.95 -2.60 19.67
C GLY A 146 -11.77 -1.78 18.68
N ARG A 147 -11.64 -2.02 17.37
CA ARG A 147 -12.40 -1.28 16.33
C ARG A 147 -13.91 -1.42 16.54
N GLN A 148 -14.60 -0.30 16.45
CA GLN A 148 -16.04 -0.14 16.52
C GLN A 148 -16.53 0.62 15.28
N PRO A 149 -17.73 0.30 14.76
CA PRO A 149 -18.29 0.99 13.60
C PRO A 149 -18.68 2.44 13.95
N LEU A 150 -18.49 3.36 12.99
CA LEU A 150 -18.77 4.79 13.14
C LEU A 150 -20.26 5.18 13.13
#